data_AF-A0A2S8VAV1-F1
#
_entry.id   AF-A0A2S8VAV1-F1
#
_cell.length_a   1.000
_cell.length_b   1.000
_cell.length_c   1.000
_cell.angle_alpha   90.00
_cell.angle_beta   90.00
_cell.angle_gamma   90.00
#
_symmetry.space_group_name_H-M   'P 1'
#
loop_
_entity.id
_entity.type
_entity.pdbx_description
1 polymer ?
#
loop_
_entity_poly.entity_id
_entity_poly.type
_entity_poly.pdbx_seq_one_letter_code
_entity_poly.pdbx_strand_id
1 'polypeptide(L)'
;MVALAVAALIGWGCFVGAAEVVESLHSGVLNNRKGPDILAAEQPLLYWALIGFYTAATLTAAGLALLVLAIAMRGLIGARGSDR
;
A
#
# COMPACT_ATOMS: atom_id res chain seq x y z
N MET A 1 -21.37 -4.12 1.20
CA MET A 1 -20.80 -3.85 -0.15
C MET A 1 -19.77 -2.71 -0.15
N VAL A 2 -20.10 -1.52 0.38
CA VAL A 2 -19.16 -0.36 0.42
C VAL A 2 -17.80 -0.71 1.06
N ALA A 3 -17.79 -1.41 2.20
CA ALA A 3 -16.54 -1.78 2.88
C ALA A 3 -15.62 -2.69 2.03
N LEU A 4 -16.19 -3.59 1.19
CA LEU A 4 -15.42 -4.41 0.26
C LEU A 4 -14.80 -3.56 -0.85
N ALA A 5 -15.56 -2.61 -1.39
CA ALA A 5 -15.07 -1.69 -2.41
C ALA A 5 -13.94 -0.80 -1.87
N VAL A 6 -14.09 -0.30 -0.63
CA VAL A 6 -13.04 0.47 0.05
C VAL A 6 -11.79 -0.38 0.28
N ALA A 7 -11.93 -1.61 0.79
CA ALA A 7 -10.79 -2.50 0.98
C ALA A 7 -10.07 -2.82 -0.34
N ALA A 8 -10.81 -3.05 -1.43
CA ALA A 8 -10.24 -3.28 -2.76
C ALA A 8 -9.49 -2.05 -3.29
N LEU A 9 -10.04 -0.85 -3.11
CA LEU A 9 -9.42 0.40 -3.54
C LEU A 9 -8.12 0.69 -2.76
N ILE A 10 -8.13 0.47 -1.44
CA ILE A 10 -6.91 0.59 -0.62
C ILE A 10 -5.88 -0.47 -1.05
N GLY A 11 -6.31 -1.71 -1.27
CA GLY A 11 -5.44 -2.79 -1.74
C GLY A 11 -4.78 -2.48 -3.09
N TRP A 12 -5.54 -1.92 -4.04
CA TRP A 12 -5.00 -1.44 -5.31
C TRP A 12 -3.94 -0.34 -5.12
N GLY A 13 -4.23 0.65 -4.27
CA GLY A 13 -3.27 1.69 -3.92
C GLY A 13 -1.99 1.13 -3.30
N CYS A 14 -2.10 0.11 -2.44
CA CYS A 14 -0.95 -0.57 -1.86
C CYS A 14 -0.13 -1.32 -2.91
N PHE A 15 -0.78 -1.96 -3.89
CA PHE A 15 -0.09 -2.63 -4.99
C PHE A 15 0.73 -1.64 -5.83
N VAL A 16 0.13 -0.51 -6.21
CA VAL A 16 0.83 0.56 -6.94
C VAL A 16 2.00 1.10 -6.11
N GLY A 17 1.78 1.40 -4.83
CA GLY A 17 2.84 1.89 -3.94
C GLY A 17 4.00 0.91 -3.80
N ALA A 18 3.71 -0.39 -3.66
CA ALA A 18 4.73 -1.43 -3.60
C ALA A 18 5.51 -1.56 -4.91
N ALA A 19 4.84 -1.45 -6.07
CA ALA A 19 5.51 -1.49 -7.37
C ALA A 19 6.49 -0.32 -7.54
N GLU A 20 6.12 0.89 -7.12
CA GLU A 20 7.00 2.07 -7.17
C GLU A 20 8.22 1.91 -6.25
N VAL A 21 8.05 1.32 -5.06
CA VAL A 21 9.17 1.02 -4.15
C VAL A 21 10.11 0.00 -4.79
N VAL A 22 9.58 -1.07 -5.38
CA VAL A 22 10.39 -2.10 -6.05
C VAL A 22 11.15 -1.53 -7.25
N GLU A 23 10.48 -0.72 -8.07
CA GLU A 23 11.10 -0.04 -9.21
C GLU A 23 12.22 0.90 -8.75
N SER A 24 11.99 1.63 -7.66
CA SER A 24 13.00 2.50 -7.09
C SER A 24 14.20 1.73 -6.57
N LEU A 25 14.00 0.59 -5.91
CA LEU A 25 15.06 -0.30 -5.45
C LEU A 25 15.85 -0.91 -6.63
N HIS A 26 15.18 -1.21 -7.74
CA HIS A 26 15.81 -1.77 -8.93
C HIS A 26 16.66 -0.73 -9.67
N SER A 27 16.13 0.47 -9.85
CA SER A 27 16.80 1.57 -10.57
C SER A 27 17.82 2.33 -9.71
N GLY A 28 17.70 2.25 -8.38
CA GLY A 28 18.45 3.11 -7.46
C GLY A 28 18.01 4.58 -7.52
N VAL A 29 16.86 4.87 -8.14
CA VAL A 29 16.31 6.22 -8.31
C VAL A 29 14.93 6.28 -7.68
N LEU A 30 14.73 7.22 -6.77
CA LEU A 30 13.41 7.53 -6.22
C LEU A 30 12.84 8.70 -7.01
N ASN A 31 11.86 8.39 -7.87
CA ASN A 31 11.24 9.38 -8.74
C ASN A 31 10.34 10.30 -7.92
N ASN A 32 10.82 11.51 -7.68
CA ASN A 32 10.12 12.47 -6.84
C ASN A 32 9.25 13.33 -7.75
N ARG A 33 8.05 12.85 -8.10
CA ARG A 33 7.11 13.51 -9.05
C ARG A 33 6.82 15.00 -8.76
N LYS A 34 7.22 15.54 -7.60
CA LYS A 34 7.08 16.93 -7.17
C LYS A 34 8.40 17.72 -7.05
N GLY A 35 9.55 17.12 -7.37
CA GLY A 35 10.88 17.72 -7.17
C GLY A 35 11.98 16.99 -7.94
N PRO A 36 13.27 17.27 -7.66
CA PRO A 36 14.36 16.52 -8.26
C PRO A 36 14.35 15.07 -7.75
N ASP A 37 14.64 14.14 -8.65
CA ASP A 37 14.77 12.72 -8.33
C ASP A 37 15.90 12.49 -7.32
N ILE A 38 15.70 11.52 -6.44
CA ILE A 38 16.69 11.20 -5.41
C ILE A 38 17.42 9.92 -5.81
N LEU A 39 18.70 10.06 -6.13
CA LEU A 39 19.56 8.93 -6.47
C LEU A 39 20.18 8.35 -5.19
N ALA A 40 20.14 7.03 -5.05
CA ALA A 40 20.78 6.32 -3.94
C ALA A 40 22.29 6.59 -3.88
N ALA A 41 22.92 6.86 -5.03
CA ALA A 41 24.35 7.17 -5.13
C ALA A 41 24.71 8.59 -4.63
N GLU A 42 23.84 9.57 -4.84
CA GLU A 42 24.10 10.98 -4.49
C GLU A 42 23.65 11.29 -3.06
N GLN A 43 22.50 10.74 -2.65
CA GLN A 43 21.86 11.05 -1.38
C GLN A 43 21.38 9.77 -0.66
N PRO A 44 22.31 8.88 -0.27
CA PRO A 44 21.97 7.54 0.24
C PRO A 44 21.07 7.58 1.48
N LEU A 45 21.39 8.46 2.44
CA LEU A 45 20.61 8.57 3.68
C LEU A 45 19.16 9.00 3.41
N LEU A 46 18.96 9.99 2.54
CA LEU A 46 17.62 10.49 2.18
C LEU A 46 16.85 9.43 1.38
N TYR A 47 17.51 8.80 0.41
CA TYR A 47 16.93 7.71 -0.37
C TYR A 47 16.41 6.58 0.53
N TRP A 48 17.26 6.04 1.41
CA TRP A 48 16.86 4.94 2.30
C TRP A 48 15.81 5.35 3.34
N ALA A 49 15.88 6.58 3.86
CA ALA A 49 14.86 7.08 4.78
C ALA A 49 13.48 7.15 4.11
N LEU A 50 13.41 7.66 2.89
CA LEU A 50 12.15 7.78 2.15
C LEU A 50 11.62 6.41 1.70
N ILE A 51 12.48 5.52 1.21
CA ILE A 51 12.10 4.14 0.89
C ILE A 51 11.54 3.43 2.12
N GLY A 52 12.22 3.55 3.27
CA GLY A 52 11.75 2.98 4.53
C GLY A 52 10.38 3.53 4.93
N PHE A 53 10.20 4.85 4.87
CA PHE A 53 8.94 5.50 5.16
C PHE A 53 7.79 5.04 4.23
N TYR A 54 8.00 5.05 2.91
CA TYR A 54 7.00 4.62 1.94
C TYR A 54 6.64 3.15 2.09
N THR A 55 7.62 2.29 2.35
CA THR A 55 7.40 0.87 2.60
C THR A 55 6.55 0.67 3.85
N ALA A 56 6.89 1.33 4.97
CA ALA A 56 6.14 1.24 6.22
C ALA A 56 4.70 1.76 6.07
N ALA A 57 4.51 2.89 5.37
CA ALA A 57 3.19 3.43 5.09
C ALA A 57 2.34 2.47 4.24
N THR A 58 2.95 1.88 3.20
CA THR A 58 2.28 0.91 2.32
C THR A 58 1.88 -0.35 3.08
N LEU A 59 2.76 -0.89 3.94
CA LEU A 59 2.46 -2.05 4.78
C LEU A 59 1.34 -1.76 5.79
N THR A 60 1.34 -0.58 6.38
CA THR A 60 0.30 -0.15 7.32
C THR A 60 -1.05 -0.06 6.62
N ALA A 61 -1.10 0.55 5.44
CA ALA A 61 -2.31 0.65 4.63
C ALA A 61 -2.81 -0.73 4.17
N ALA A 62 -1.90 -1.63 3.78
CA ALA A 62 -2.24 -3.01 3.42
C ALA A 62 -2.84 -3.77 4.60
N GLY A 63 -2.26 -3.63 5.80
CA GLY A 63 -2.79 -4.22 7.03
C GLY A 63 -4.21 -3.73 7.34
N LEU A 64 -4.47 -2.43 7.20
CA LEU A 64 -5.80 -1.86 7.38
C LEU A 64 -6.79 -2.37 6.33
N ALA A 65 -6.38 -2.47 5.06
CA ALA A 65 -7.21 -3.02 3.99
C ALA A 65 -7.62 -4.47 4.27
N LEU A 66 -6.69 -5.31 4.73
CA LEU A 66 -6.95 -6.69 5.11
C LEU A 66 -7.90 -6.79 6.30
N LEU A 67 -7.75 -5.93 7.31
CA LEU A 67 -8.64 -5.88 8.46
C LEU A 67 -10.08 -5.51 8.05
N VAL A 68 -10.24 -4.48 7.22
CA VAL A 68 -11.54 -4.06 6.67
C VAL A 68 -12.16 -5.18 5.83
N LEU A 69 -11.35 -5.83 4.98
CA LEU A 69 -11.79 -6.97 4.17
C LEU A 69 -12.30 -8.12 5.05
N ALA A 70 -11.55 -8.47 6.10
CA ALA A 70 -11.91 -9.54 7.02
C ALA A 70 -13.23 -9.25 7.76
N ILE A 71 -13.43 -8.01 8.23
CA ILE A 71 -14.67 -7.58 8.87
C ILE A 71 -15.84 -7.64 7.89
N ALA A 72 -15.66 -7.12 6.67
CA ALA A 72 -16.69 -7.12 5.65
C ALA A 72 -17.09 -8.54 5.23
N MET A 73 -16.12 -9.44 5.10
CA MET A 73 -16.35 -10.86 4.81
C MET A 73 -17.11 -11.56 5.94
N ARG A 74 -16.73 -11.33 7.21
CA ARG A 74 -17.47 -11.87 8.36
C ARG A 74 -18.92 -11.39 8.38
N GLY A 75 -19.16 -10.09 8.14
CA GLY A 75 -20.52 -9.55 8.05
C GLY A 75 -21.33 -10.16 6.92
N LEU A 76 -20.72 -10.37 5.74
CA LEU A 76 -21.38 -10.99 4.59
C LEU A 76 -21.74 -12.45 4.84
N ILE A 77 -20.84 -13.23 5.45
CA ILE A 77 -21.08 -14.64 5.79
C ILE A 77 -22.18 -14.74 6.86
N GLY A 78 -22.14 -13.89 7.90
CA GLY A 78 -23.15 -13.85 8.95
C GLY A 78 -24.56 -13.52 8.41
N ALA A 79 -24.67 -12.54 7.51
CA ALA A 79 -25.94 -12.22 6.86
C ALA A 79 -26.49 -13.39 6.03
N ARG A 80 -25.64 -14.09 5.27
CA ARG A 80 -26.03 -15.29 4.50
C ARG A 80 -26.50 -16.47 5.35
N GLY A 81 -26.07 -16.56 6.61
CA GLY A 81 -26.51 -17.60 7.54
C GLY A 81 -27.87 -17.32 8.18
N SER A 82 -28.33 -16.07 8.19
CA SER A 82 -29.63 -15.66 8.73
C SER A 82 -30.79 -15.76 7.72
N ASP A 83 -30.49 -15.85 6.43
CA ASP A 83 -31.45 -16.00 5.33
C ASP A 83 -31.79 -17.47 5.01
N ARG A 84 -31.35 -18.42 5.85
CA ARG A 84 -31.68 -19.85 5.80
C ARG A 84 -32.40 -20.27 7.06
#